data_AF-A0A5P8JVC1-F1
#
_entry.id   AF-A0A5P8JVC1-F1
#
_cell.length_a   1.000
_cell.length_b   1.000
_cell.length_c   1.000
_cell.angle_alpha   90.00
_cell.angle_beta   90.00
_cell.angle_gamma   90.00
#
_symmetry.space_group_name_H-M   'P 1'
#
loop_
_entity.id
_entity.type
_entity.pdbx_description
1 polymer ?
#
loop_
_entity_poly.entity_id
_entity_poly.type
_entity_poly.pdbx_seq_one_letter_code
_entity_poly.pdbx_strand_id
1 'polypeptide(L)'
;MSEKSDEPKKKKTPNLLQRRTHGAIKPTEPYVEQNTQPAQQKSSSDLNIQKVTRKQNNQKRSIKISSETYKDMSVLKTMENIRFDYEIIQMLIDDYQSRMSEADRRRFTVLRENY
;
A
#
# COMPACT_ATOMS: atom_id res chain seq x y z
N MET A 1 -66.36 -8.12 -17.95
CA MET A 1 -65.81 -6.78 -17.68
C MET A 1 -65.80 -6.59 -16.17
N SER A 2 -64.74 -6.20 -15.46
CA SER A 2 -63.33 -5.95 -15.78
C SER A 2 -62.54 -6.12 -14.46
N GLU A 3 -61.39 -6.77 -14.58
CA GLU A 3 -60.14 -6.61 -13.82
C GLU A 3 -60.17 -6.18 -12.34
N LYS A 4 -59.88 -7.15 -11.45
CA LYS A 4 -59.09 -6.86 -10.23
C LYS A 4 -57.62 -7.05 -10.58
N SER A 5 -56.93 -5.94 -10.79
CA SER A 5 -55.48 -5.88 -11.00
C SER A 5 -54.72 -6.29 -9.74
N ASP A 6 -54.00 -7.40 -9.83
CA ASP A 6 -52.98 -7.82 -8.86
C ASP A 6 -51.75 -6.91 -8.98
N GLU A 7 -51.51 -6.11 -7.94
CA GLU A 7 -50.31 -5.28 -7.83
C GLU A 7 -49.22 -6.05 -7.06
N PRO A 8 -48.03 -6.32 -7.63
CA PRO A 8 -47.00 -7.09 -6.94
C PRO A 8 -46.33 -6.25 -5.85
N LYS A 9 -46.59 -6.60 -4.58
CA LYS A 9 -45.93 -6.02 -3.40
C LYS A 9 -44.41 -6.19 -3.50
N LYS A 10 -43.68 -5.10 -3.79
CA LYS A 10 -42.21 -5.05 -3.78
C LYS A 10 -41.68 -5.50 -2.41
N LYS A 11 -40.99 -6.64 -2.36
CA LYS A 11 -40.31 -7.15 -1.17
C LYS A 11 -39.13 -6.22 -0.85
N LYS A 12 -39.24 -5.44 0.23
CA LYS A 12 -38.14 -4.60 0.73
C LYS A 12 -37.03 -5.51 1.25
N THR A 13 -35.83 -5.39 0.70
CA THR A 13 -34.63 -6.04 1.25
C THR A 13 -34.38 -5.50 2.67
N PRO A 14 -34.22 -6.34 3.70
CA PRO A 14 -33.99 -5.86 5.05
C PRO A 14 -32.66 -5.09 5.13
N ASN A 15 -32.69 -3.92 5.79
CA ASN A 15 -31.53 -3.09 6.02
C ASN A 15 -30.49 -3.80 6.90
N LEU A 16 -29.21 -3.41 6.81
CA LEU A 16 -28.08 -4.07 7.48
C LEU A 16 -28.29 -4.25 9.00
N LEU A 17 -29.02 -3.34 9.66
CA LEU A 17 -29.34 -3.42 11.08
C LEU A 17 -30.39 -4.48 11.42
N GLN A 18 -31.31 -4.79 10.49
CA GLN A 18 -32.35 -5.82 10.65
C GLN A 18 -31.78 -7.23 10.46
N ARG A 19 -30.55 -7.35 9.93
CA ARG A 19 -29.82 -8.61 9.78
C ARG A 19 -29.10 -9.05 11.06
N ARG A 20 -29.14 -8.25 12.13
CA ARG A 20 -28.52 -8.59 13.41
C ARG A 20 -29.41 -9.57 14.16
N THR A 21 -29.03 -10.84 14.17
CA THR A 21 -29.60 -11.86 15.05
C THR A 21 -29.19 -11.54 16.49
N HIS A 22 -30.12 -11.05 17.30
CA HIS A 22 -29.92 -10.96 18.75
C HIS A 22 -29.62 -12.38 19.29
N GLY A 23 -28.46 -12.58 19.93
CA GLY A 23 -28.12 -13.85 20.57
C GLY A 23 -27.32 -14.86 19.72
N ALA A 24 -26.57 -14.42 18.70
CA ALA A 24 -25.70 -15.30 17.89
C ALA A 24 -24.57 -15.99 18.67
N ILE A 25 -24.27 -15.54 19.89
CA ILE A 25 -23.27 -16.15 20.76
C ILE A 25 -23.97 -16.40 22.10
N LYS A 26 -24.14 -17.68 22.43
CA LYS A 26 -24.45 -18.12 23.80
C LYS A 26 -23.10 -18.44 24.46
N PRO A 27 -22.60 -17.64 25.41
CA PRO A 27 -21.40 -17.99 26.15
C PRO A 27 -21.70 -19.29 26.90
N THR A 28 -21.09 -20.39 26.45
CA THR A 28 -21.27 -21.70 27.10
C THR A 28 -20.27 -21.86 28.24
N GLU A 29 -19.18 -21.09 28.21
CA GLU A 29 -18.10 -21.19 29.18
C GLU A 29 -18.01 -19.93 30.06
N PRO A 30 -17.73 -20.09 31.37
CA PRO A 30 -17.50 -18.98 32.26
C PRO A 30 -16.23 -18.22 31.87
N TYR A 31 -16.27 -16.90 31.97
CA TYR A 31 -15.12 -16.04 31.72
C TYR A 31 -14.01 -16.34 32.74
N VAL A 32 -12.80 -16.66 32.25
CA VAL A 32 -11.61 -16.87 33.07
C VAL A 32 -10.64 -15.73 32.79
N GLU A 33 -10.30 -14.95 33.81
CA GLU A 33 -9.26 -13.92 33.73
C GLU A 33 -7.89 -14.57 33.54
N GLN A 34 -7.38 -14.57 32.30
CA GLN A 34 -6.00 -14.94 32.03
C GLN A 34 -5.09 -13.76 32.33
N ASN A 35 -4.35 -13.84 33.43
CA ASN A 35 -3.23 -12.96 33.71
C ASN A 35 -2.24 -12.98 32.53
N THR A 36 -1.91 -11.78 32.07
CA THR A 36 -1.08 -11.45 30.91
C THR A 36 0.24 -12.24 30.83
N GLN A 37 0.38 -13.10 29.82
CA GLN A 37 1.63 -13.28 29.06
C GLN A 37 1.30 -13.71 27.61
N PRO A 38 1.85 -13.06 26.57
CA PRO A 38 1.65 -13.52 25.20
C PRO A 38 2.57 -14.72 24.95
N ALA A 39 2.05 -15.93 25.17
CA ALA A 39 2.68 -17.13 24.67
C ALA A 39 2.62 -17.14 23.14
N GLN A 40 3.70 -16.69 22.51
CA GLN A 40 4.01 -17.06 21.14
C GLN A 40 4.16 -18.59 21.11
N GLN A 41 3.33 -19.30 20.35
CA GLN A 41 3.75 -20.31 19.37
C GLN A 41 2.57 -20.99 18.64
N LYS A 42 2.50 -20.65 17.34
CA LYS A 42 2.33 -21.53 16.17
C LYS A 42 1.24 -22.61 16.22
N SER A 43 0.21 -22.43 15.39
CA SER A 43 0.00 -23.30 14.21
C SER A 43 -1.24 -22.87 13.42
N SER A 44 -1.05 -22.51 12.17
CA SER A 44 -1.93 -22.90 11.07
C SER A 44 -1.23 -22.54 9.77
N SER A 45 -0.93 -23.59 9.03
CA SER A 45 -0.70 -23.60 7.60
C SER A 45 -1.79 -22.81 6.86
N ASP A 46 -1.41 -22.28 5.69
CA ASP A 46 -2.32 -21.83 4.64
C ASP A 46 -3.14 -20.57 4.91
N LEU A 47 -2.46 -19.43 5.07
CA LEU A 47 -3.03 -18.18 4.60
C LEU A 47 -1.96 -17.40 3.82
N ASN A 48 -1.88 -17.73 2.53
CA ASN A 48 -1.43 -16.83 1.49
C ASN A 48 -2.37 -15.61 1.47
N ILE A 49 -2.26 -14.76 2.49
CA ILE A 49 -2.88 -13.44 2.47
C ILE A 49 -2.02 -12.64 1.52
N GLN A 50 -2.32 -12.76 0.22
CA GLN A 50 -2.11 -11.67 -0.72
C GLN A 50 -2.85 -10.47 -0.14
N LYS A 51 -2.19 -9.75 0.76
CA LYS A 51 -2.47 -8.35 1.02
C LYS A 51 -2.14 -7.67 -0.30
N VAL A 52 -3.10 -7.68 -1.21
CA VAL A 52 -3.21 -6.70 -2.27
C VAL A 52 -3.59 -5.41 -1.55
N THR A 53 -2.66 -4.87 -0.76
CA THR A 53 -2.65 -3.45 -0.46
C THR A 53 -2.67 -2.80 -1.83
N ARG A 54 -3.82 -2.23 -2.21
CA ARG A 54 -3.93 -1.36 -3.38
C ARG A 54 -2.80 -0.36 -3.22
N LYS A 55 -1.68 -0.60 -3.91
CA LYS A 55 -0.49 0.23 -3.83
C LYS A 55 -1.00 1.62 -4.20
N GLN A 56 -0.88 2.57 -3.29
CA GLN A 56 -1.13 3.95 -3.63
C GLN A 56 -0.26 4.23 -4.85
N ASN A 57 -0.91 4.58 -5.96
CA ASN A 57 -0.30 4.67 -7.29
C ASN A 57 0.36 6.04 -7.46
N ASN A 58 0.92 6.59 -6.39
CA ASN A 58 1.66 7.85 -6.40
C ASN A 58 3.06 7.68 -6.99
N GLN A 59 3.57 6.44 -7.11
CA GLN A 59 4.78 6.13 -7.88
C GLN A 59 4.43 5.63 -9.29
N LYS A 60 4.54 6.53 -10.28
CA LYS A 60 4.31 6.19 -11.70
C LYS A 60 5.45 5.37 -12.33
N ARG A 61 6.66 5.45 -11.79
CA ARG A 61 7.86 4.78 -12.31
C ARG A 61 8.65 4.18 -11.15
N SER A 62 9.19 2.97 -11.35
CA SER A 62 10.14 2.34 -10.44
C SER A 62 11.42 1.99 -11.20
N ILE A 63 12.56 2.16 -10.53
CA ILE A 63 13.88 1.83 -11.07
C ILE A 63 14.38 0.62 -10.30
N LYS A 64 14.74 -0.45 -11.02
CA LYS A 64 15.40 -1.61 -10.41
C LYS A 64 16.90 -1.33 -10.35
N ILE A 65 17.50 -1.51 -9.18
CA ILE A 65 18.93 -1.32 -8.94
C ILE A 65 19.53 -2.56 -8.28
N SER A 66 20.85 -2.69 -8.31
CA SER A 66 21.56 -3.77 -7.61
C SER A 66 21.39 -3.62 -6.09
N SER A 67 21.55 -4.73 -5.37
CA SER A 67 21.45 -4.73 -3.90
C SER A 67 22.55 -3.89 -3.24
N GLU A 68 23.71 -3.77 -3.87
CA GLU A 68 24.84 -2.97 -3.38
C GLU A 68 24.54 -1.48 -3.50
N THR A 69 24.12 -1.02 -4.68
CA THR A 69 23.75 0.38 -4.90
C THR A 69 22.59 0.81 -3.99
N TYR A 70 21.65 -0.09 -3.68
CA TYR A 70 20.58 0.21 -2.73
C TYR A 70 21.10 0.45 -1.30
N LYS A 71 22.13 -0.30 -0.87
CA LYS A 71 22.77 -0.09 0.44
C LYS A 71 23.48 1.25 0.47
N ASP A 72 24.27 1.56 -0.55
CA ASP A 72 25.00 2.83 -0.64
C ASP A 72 24.03 4.02 -0.61
N MET A 73 22.95 3.93 -1.38
CA MET A 73 21.90 4.96 -1.39
C MET A 73 21.22 5.10 -0.02
N SER A 74 21.02 4.00 0.72
CA SER A 74 20.44 4.02 2.08
C SER A 74 21.38 4.68 3.10
N VAL A 75 22.69 4.47 2.97
CA VAL A 75 23.71 5.12 3.80
C VAL A 75 23.73 6.62 3.52
N LEU A 76 23.82 7.01 2.24
CA LEU A 76 23.74 8.41 1.80
C LEU A 76 22.49 9.11 2.30
N LYS A 77 21.35 8.44 2.20
CA LYS A 77 20.07 8.92 2.70
C LYS A 77 20.08 9.24 4.21
N THR A 78 20.76 8.39 4.98
CA THR A 78 20.88 8.57 6.43
C THR A 78 21.86 9.71 6.76
N MET A 79 22.94 9.85 6.00
CA MET A 79 23.92 10.93 6.18
C MET A 79 23.32 12.31 5.89
N GLU A 80 22.61 12.44 4.77
CA GLU A 80 22.03 13.70 4.31
C GLU A 80 20.64 13.99 4.91
N ASN A 81 20.15 13.13 5.82
CA ASN A 81 18.82 13.21 6.44
C ASN A 81 17.66 13.32 5.43
N ILE A 82 17.79 12.64 4.31
CA ILE A 82 16.81 12.67 3.22
C ILE A 82 15.74 11.59 3.42
N ARG A 83 14.47 11.92 3.13
CA ARG A 83 13.36 10.98 3.34
C ARG A 83 13.07 10.14 2.12
N PHE A 84 13.28 10.67 0.92
CA PHE A 84 12.86 10.02 -0.31
C PHE A 84 14.03 9.70 -1.24
N ASP A 85 13.98 8.52 -1.86
CA ASP A 85 15.09 8.03 -2.68
C ASP A 85 15.27 8.88 -3.95
N TYR A 86 14.19 9.48 -4.47
CA TYR A 86 14.26 10.37 -5.63
C TYR A 86 15.01 11.69 -5.33
N GLU A 87 15.05 12.14 -4.08
CA GLU A 87 15.79 13.35 -3.68
C GLU A 87 17.29 13.10 -3.71
N ILE A 88 17.74 11.91 -3.26
CA ILE A 88 19.14 11.48 -3.41
C ILE A 88 19.53 11.38 -4.88
N ILE A 89 18.67 10.75 -5.70
CA ILE A 89 18.93 10.63 -7.14
C ILE A 89 19.04 12.01 -7.79
N GLN A 90 18.18 12.97 -7.43
CA GLN A 90 18.25 14.34 -7.94
C GLN A 90 19.55 15.03 -7.53
N MET A 91 19.93 14.93 -6.25
CA MET A 91 21.19 15.48 -5.75
C MET A 91 22.41 14.92 -6.49
N LEU A 92 22.45 13.61 -6.74
CA LEU A 92 23.52 12.97 -7.50
C LEU A 92 23.56 13.43 -8.97
N ILE A 93 22.39 13.63 -9.59
CA ILE A 93 22.28 14.17 -10.95
C ILE A 93 22.79 15.61 -11.03
N ASP A 94 22.48 16.42 -10.03
CA ASP A 94 22.91 17.82 -9.97
C ASP A 94 24.42 17.94 -9.72
N ASP A 95 24.99 17.14 -8.81
CA ASP A 95 26.45 17.05 -8.63
C ASP A 95 27.15 16.58 -9.91
N TYR A 96 26.61 15.57 -10.60
CA TYR A 96 27.18 15.10 -11.85
C TYR A 96 27.14 16.18 -12.95
N GLN A 97 26.03 16.92 -13.09
CA GLN A 97 25.92 18.05 -14.03
C GLN A 97 26.94 19.16 -13.73
N SER A 98 27.25 19.41 -12.45
CA SER A 98 28.23 20.43 -12.05
C SER A 98 29.65 20.08 -12.49
N ARG A 99 29.97 18.78 -12.66
CA ARG A 99 31.29 18.27 -13.03
C ARG A 99 31.44 18.01 -14.53
N MET A 100 30.37 18.13 -15.32
CA MET A 100 30.40 17.88 -16.76
C MET A 100 31.16 18.96 -17.55
N SER A 101 31.69 18.57 -18.71
CA SER A 101 32.18 19.52 -19.71
C SER A 101 31.02 20.34 -20.30
N GLU A 102 31.31 21.54 -20.82
CA GLU A 102 30.27 22.36 -21.46
C GLU A 102 29.60 21.65 -22.65
N ALA A 103 30.35 20.86 -23.41
CA ALA A 103 29.82 20.13 -24.55
C ALA A 103 28.81 19.05 -24.12
N ASP A 104 29.13 18.31 -23.05
CA ASP A 104 28.25 17.27 -22.52
C ASP A 104 27.03 17.87 -21.83
N ARG A 105 27.18 19.01 -21.14
CA ARG A 105 26.06 19.74 -20.56
C ARG A 105 25.07 20.21 -21.63
N ARG A 106 25.56 20.75 -22.76
CA ARG A 106 24.70 21.15 -23.89
C ARG A 106 23.97 19.93 -24.49
N ARG A 107 24.67 18.80 -24.68
CA ARG A 107 24.05 17.55 -25.14
C ARG A 107 22.98 17.05 -24.17
N PHE A 108 23.26 17.09 -22.87
CA PHE A 108 22.31 16.72 -21.82
C PHE A 108 21.05 17.59 -21.85
N THR A 109 21.20 18.92 -21.98
CA THR A 109 20.05 19.84 -22.11
C THR A 109 19.19 19.51 -23.32
N VAL A 110 19.80 19.32 -24.49
CA VAL A 110 19.07 18.96 -25.72
C VAL A 110 18.33 17.63 -25.54
N LEU A 111 18.98 16.60 -25.00
CA LEU A 111 18.32 15.31 -24.77
C LEU A 111 17.17 15.41 -23.78
N ARG A 112 17.30 16.24 -22.75
CA ARG A 112 16.27 16.46 -21.73
C ARG A 112 15.02 17.16 -22.29
N GLU A 113 15.18 18.09 -23.22
CA GLU A 113 14.06 18.84 -23.82
C GLU A 113 13.28 18.03 -24.87
N ASN A 114 13.90 17.01 -25.46
CA ASN A 114 13.32 16.22 -26.55
C ASN A 114 12.71 14.86 -26.09
N TYR A 115 12.69 14.59 -24.78
CA TYR A 115 12.15 13.35 -24.18
C TYR A 115 10.84 13.59 -23.43
#